data_AF-A0A7W4DVF7-F1
#
_entry.id   AF-A0A7W4DVF7-F1
#
_cell.length_a   1.000
_cell.length_b   1.000
_cell.length_c   1.000
_cell.angle_alpha   90.00
_cell.angle_beta   90.00
_cell.angle_gamma   90.00
#
_symmetry.space_group_name_H-M   'P 1'
#
loop_
_entity.id
_entity.type
_entity.pdbx_description
1 polymer ?
#
loop_
_entity_poly.entity_id
_entity_poly.type
_entity_poly.pdbx_seq_one_letter_code
_entity_poly.pdbx_strand_id
1 'polypeptide(L)'
;LCSHDYFSQEATPSIQRSFDQVLDDAGDGSGNLLKKFFSNYKREVERHFAYERDVAFPYMIRLAQASPSDITREQKRYSVKEYKRQHSDIEDALLDLKSLLIKFLPTSQEYALRRKIFLDIATLGEDLNIHTCIEDQILIPLVEREEQRWYK
;
A
#
# COMPACT_ATOMS: atom_id res chain seq x y z
N LEU A 1 7.99 -2.78 8.10
CA LEU A 1 9.34 -2.51 7.55
C LEU A 1 9.80 -3.61 6.58
N CYS A 2 10.00 -4.86 7.01
CA CYS A 2 10.41 -5.93 6.07
C CYS A 2 9.42 -6.17 4.91
N SER A 3 8.11 -6.05 5.17
CA SER A 3 7.08 -6.08 4.11
C SER A 3 7.20 -4.88 3.15
N HIS A 4 7.38 -3.67 3.69
CA HIS A 4 7.50 -2.44 2.89
C HIS A 4 8.73 -2.50 1.98
N ASP A 5 9.85 -3.02 2.49
CA ASP A 5 11.08 -3.20 1.71
C ASP A 5 10.87 -4.19 0.56
N TYR A 6 10.24 -5.33 0.83
CA TYR A 6 9.86 -6.28 -0.23
C TYR A 6 8.99 -5.60 -1.31
N PHE A 7 7.98 -4.83 -0.91
CA PHE A 7 7.11 -4.14 -1.86
C PHE A 7 7.87 -3.11 -2.72
N SER A 8 8.63 -2.22 -2.08
CA SER A 8 9.29 -1.11 -2.75
C SER A 8 10.54 -1.53 -3.54
N GLN A 9 11.27 -2.53 -3.06
CA GLN A 9 12.58 -2.89 -3.60
C GLN A 9 12.57 -4.15 -4.48
N GLU A 10 11.57 -5.04 -4.31
CA GLU A 10 11.52 -6.32 -5.03
C GLU A 10 10.29 -6.47 -5.90
N ALA A 11 9.09 -6.44 -5.29
CA ALA A 11 7.85 -6.76 -5.98
C ALA A 11 7.49 -5.70 -7.03
N THR A 12 7.43 -4.42 -6.66
CA THR A 12 7.07 -3.36 -7.61
C THR A 12 8.10 -3.18 -8.73
N PRO A 13 9.44 -3.26 -8.51
CA PRO A 13 10.40 -3.22 -9.61
C PRO A 13 10.36 -4.47 -10.52
N SER A 14 10.00 -5.65 -10.00
CA SER A 14 9.81 -6.86 -10.81
C SER A 14 8.61 -6.73 -11.76
N ILE A 15 7.50 -6.21 -11.25
CA ILE A 15 6.29 -5.97 -12.04
C ILE A 15 6.57 -4.89 -13.08
N GLN A 16 7.22 -3.77 -12.72
CA GLN A 16 7.57 -2.71 -13.67
C GLN A 16 8.37 -3.25 -14.86
N ARG A 17 9.41 -4.06 -14.61
CA ARG A 17 10.20 -4.70 -15.68
C ARG A 17 9.33 -5.56 -16.60
N SER A 18 8.34 -6.25 -16.04
CA SER A 18 7.43 -7.09 -16.83
C SER A 18 6.48 -6.22 -17.68
N PHE A 19 5.99 -5.10 -17.14
CA PHE A 19 5.22 -4.13 -17.91
C PHE A 19 6.03 -3.53 -19.04
N ASP A 20 7.29 -3.19 -18.81
CA ASP A 20 8.17 -2.63 -19.83
C ASP A 20 8.36 -3.60 -21.00
N GLN A 21 8.52 -4.90 -20.72
CA GLN A 21 8.63 -5.94 -21.76
C GLN A 21 7.34 -6.14 -22.58
N VAL A 22 6.16 -6.03 -21.97
CA VAL A 22 4.88 -6.32 -22.66
C VAL A 22 4.38 -5.13 -23.49
N LEU A 23 4.69 -3.91 -23.05
CA LEU A 23 3.96 -2.73 -23.47
C LEU A 23 4.72 -1.84 -24.45
N ASP A 24 6.01 -2.08 -24.66
CA ASP A 24 6.81 -1.38 -25.68
C ASP A 24 6.39 -1.78 -27.12
N ASP A 25 5.74 -2.94 -27.28
CA ASP A 25 5.32 -3.50 -28.58
C ASP A 25 3.82 -3.30 -28.91
N ALA A 26 3.02 -2.72 -28.00
CA ALA A 26 1.55 -2.74 -28.13
C ALA A 26 1.00 -1.81 -29.23
N GLY A 27 1.75 -0.79 -29.66
CA GLY A 27 1.45 0.09 -30.81
C GLY A 27 0.20 0.98 -30.70
N ASP A 28 -0.77 0.67 -29.83
CA ASP A 28 -2.09 1.30 -29.73
C ASP A 28 -2.24 2.25 -28.52
N GLY A 29 -1.19 2.44 -27.73
CA GLY A 29 -1.16 3.31 -26.55
C GLY A 29 -1.80 2.74 -25.28
N SER A 30 -2.45 1.57 -25.34
CA SER A 30 -3.03 0.89 -24.18
C SER A 30 -1.97 0.49 -23.15
N GLY A 31 -0.77 0.17 -23.62
CA GLY A 31 0.37 -0.11 -22.76
C GLY A 31 0.86 1.10 -21.95
N ASN A 32 0.93 2.28 -22.54
CA ASN A 32 1.29 3.49 -21.81
C ASN A 32 0.28 3.81 -20.71
N LEU A 33 -1.01 3.54 -20.97
CA LEU A 33 -2.07 3.70 -19.98
C LEU A 33 -1.86 2.76 -18.78
N LEU A 34 -1.62 1.47 -19.04
CA LEU A 34 -1.34 0.47 -18.00
C LEU A 34 -0.09 0.81 -17.17
N LYS A 35 1.02 1.22 -17.82
CA LYS A 35 2.23 1.68 -17.10
C LYS A 35 1.92 2.86 -16.18
N LYS A 36 1.12 3.83 -16.65
CA LYS A 36 0.72 5.00 -15.86
C LYS A 36 -0.15 4.62 -14.66
N PHE A 37 -1.11 3.72 -14.85
CA PHE A 37 -1.94 3.23 -13.74
C PHE A 37 -1.12 2.47 -12.70
N PHE A 38 -0.21 1.58 -13.13
CA PHE A 38 0.68 0.88 -12.21
C PHE A 38 1.62 1.85 -11.47
N SER A 39 2.17 2.86 -12.15
CA SER A 39 3.00 3.89 -11.53
C SER A 39 2.22 4.72 -10.49
N ASN A 40 0.96 5.07 -10.78
CA ASN A 40 0.11 5.74 -9.82
C ASN A 40 -0.16 4.85 -8.59
N TYR A 41 -0.53 3.59 -8.80
CA TYR A 41 -0.76 2.63 -7.72
C TYR A 41 0.48 2.48 -6.82
N LYS A 42 1.66 2.29 -7.42
CA LYS A 42 2.94 2.26 -6.70
C LYS A 42 3.14 3.49 -5.83
N ARG A 43 2.86 4.68 -6.36
CA ARG A 43 3.01 5.94 -5.61
C ARG A 43 2.07 6.02 -4.41
N GLU A 44 0.82 5.55 -4.54
CA GLU A 44 -0.11 5.56 -3.39
C GLU A 44 0.36 4.58 -2.29
N VAL A 45 0.84 3.39 -2.65
CA VAL A 45 1.45 2.45 -1.69
C VAL A 45 2.67 3.06 -1.00
N GLU A 46 3.58 3.68 -1.77
CA GLU A 46 4.78 4.34 -1.21
C GLU A 46 4.43 5.50 -0.26
N ARG A 47 3.39 6.28 -0.59
CA ARG A 47 2.90 7.37 0.26
C ARG A 47 2.35 6.83 1.58
N HIS A 48 1.57 5.76 1.52
CA HIS A 48 1.05 5.10 2.71
C HIS A 48 2.19 4.60 3.62
N PHE A 49 3.16 3.86 3.08
CA PHE A 49 4.31 3.40 3.87
C PHE A 49 5.17 4.54 4.42
N ALA A 50 5.30 5.64 3.67
CA ALA A 50 6.00 6.83 4.16
C ALA A 50 5.25 7.47 5.34
N TYR A 51 3.92 7.58 5.24
CA TYR A 51 3.09 8.11 6.31
C TYR A 51 3.19 7.25 7.59
N GLU A 52 3.18 5.94 7.44
CA GLU A 52 3.38 5.02 8.58
C GLU A 52 4.72 5.23 9.26
N ARG A 53 5.80 5.25 8.47
CA ARG A 53 7.17 5.39 8.98
C ARG A 53 7.39 6.75 9.64
N ASP A 54 6.91 7.82 9.01
CA ASP A 54 7.29 9.19 9.39
C ASP A 54 6.29 9.83 10.38
N VAL A 55 5.06 9.31 10.45
CA VAL A 55 3.98 9.89 11.27
C VAL A 55 3.35 8.87 12.21
N ALA A 56 2.75 7.80 11.67
CA ALA A 56 1.87 6.93 12.44
C ALA A 56 2.65 6.08 13.46
N PHE A 57 3.67 5.33 13.05
CA PHE A 57 4.46 4.50 13.96
C PHE A 57 5.24 5.32 15.00
N PRO A 58 5.89 6.46 14.67
CA PRO A 58 6.49 7.33 15.69
C PRO A 58 5.48 7.83 16.73
N TYR A 59 4.25 8.14 16.32
CA TYR A 59 3.18 8.46 17.27
C TYR A 59 2.86 7.25 18.17
N MET A 60 2.62 6.07 17.60
CA MET A 60 2.28 4.86 18.36
C MET A 60 3.37 4.44 19.34
N ILE A 61 4.65 4.55 18.96
CA ILE A 61 5.78 4.23 19.85
C ILE A 61 5.82 5.20 21.04
N ARG A 62 5.65 6.50 20.79
CA ARG A 62 5.54 7.49 21.88
C ARG A 62 4.34 7.21 22.77
N LEU A 63 3.21 6.79 22.16
CA LEU A 63 2.01 6.40 22.89
C LEU A 63 2.28 5.25 23.87
N ALA A 64 3.03 4.24 23.41
CA ALA A 64 3.35 3.07 24.22
C ALA A 64 4.40 3.33 25.31
N GLN A 65 5.28 4.33 25.12
CA GLN A 65 6.40 4.60 26.03
C GLN A 65 6.12 5.70 27.06
N ALA A 66 5.24 6.66 26.77
CA ALA A 66 5.01 7.77 27.70
C ALA A 66 4.07 7.38 28.85
N SER A 67 4.35 7.92 30.04
CA SER A 67 3.40 7.87 31.15
C SER A 67 2.21 8.80 30.82
N PRO A 68 0.98 8.46 31.24
CA PRO A 68 -0.19 9.35 31.12
C PRO A 68 0.04 10.78 31.66
N SER A 69 0.96 10.92 32.62
CA SER A 69 1.36 12.20 33.22
C SER A 69 2.24 13.09 32.34
N ASP A 70 2.89 12.54 31.33
CA ASP A 70 3.99 13.21 30.60
C ASP A 70 3.52 13.84 29.28
N ILE A 71 2.21 13.79 29.02
CA ILE A 71 1.63 14.09 27.71
C ILE A 71 1.14 15.54 27.66
N THR A 72 1.69 16.27 26.70
CA THR A 72 1.31 17.64 26.39
C THR A 72 0.01 17.69 25.58
N ARG A 73 -0.67 18.84 25.63
CA ARG A 73 -1.90 19.10 24.86
C ARG A 73 -1.70 19.02 23.34
N GLU A 74 -0.47 19.23 22.86
CA GLU A 74 -0.11 19.11 21.44
C GLU A 74 -0.04 17.66 20.99
N GLN A 75 0.40 16.75 21.86
CA GLN A 75 0.45 15.30 21.57
C GLN A 75 -0.95 14.67 21.47
N LYS A 76 -2.00 15.35 21.98
CA LYS A 76 -3.40 14.93 21.89
C LYS A 76 -4.10 15.34 20.57
N ARG A 77 -3.40 15.99 19.63
CA ARG A 77 -4.00 16.45 18.35
C ARG A 77 -4.09 15.39 17.27
N TYR A 78 -3.36 14.29 17.41
CA TYR A 78 -3.38 13.17 16.48
C TYR A 78 -4.07 11.97 17.11
N SER A 79 -4.90 11.26 16.36
CA SER A 79 -5.45 9.95 16.71
C SER A 79 -5.14 8.94 15.62
N VAL A 80 -5.02 7.69 16.01
CA VAL A 80 -4.89 6.56 15.08
C VAL A 80 -6.11 6.42 14.14
N LYS A 81 -7.24 7.07 14.45
CA LYS A 81 -8.40 7.14 13.54
C LYS A 81 -8.11 7.91 12.25
N GLU A 82 -7.22 8.90 12.27
CA GLU A 82 -6.78 9.59 11.05
C GLU A 82 -5.98 8.64 10.14
N TYR A 83 -5.21 7.71 10.71
CA TYR A 83 -4.43 6.71 9.97
C TYR A 83 -5.32 5.70 9.24
N LYS A 84 -6.38 5.19 9.89
CA LYS A 84 -7.30 4.20 9.31
C LYS A 84 -7.91 4.63 7.97
N ARG A 85 -8.11 5.93 7.74
CA ARG A 85 -8.72 6.45 6.51
C ARG A 85 -7.83 6.29 5.27
N GLN A 86 -6.55 5.98 5.43
CA GLN A 86 -5.60 5.84 4.32
C GLN A 86 -5.63 4.45 3.66
N HIS A 87 -6.21 3.43 4.31
CA HIS A 87 -6.19 2.04 3.78
C HIS A 87 -7.14 1.82 2.60
N SER A 88 -8.30 2.47 2.59
CA SER A 88 -9.28 2.33 1.51
C SER A 88 -8.71 2.71 0.13
N ASP A 89 -7.83 3.71 0.10
CA ASP A 89 -7.32 4.27 -1.15
C ASP A 89 -6.40 3.27 -1.89
N ILE A 90 -5.70 2.39 -1.16
CA ILE A 90 -4.80 1.39 -1.74
C ILE A 90 -5.58 0.19 -2.28
N GLU A 91 -6.59 -0.27 -1.55
CA GLU A 91 -7.44 -1.39 -1.95
C GLU A 91 -8.24 -1.05 -3.21
N ASP A 92 -8.83 0.14 -3.25
CA ASP A 92 -9.56 0.64 -4.42
C ASP A 92 -8.64 0.76 -5.64
N ALA A 93 -7.43 1.34 -5.47
CA ALA A 93 -6.47 1.48 -6.55
C ALA A 93 -5.97 0.13 -7.10
N LEU A 94 -5.87 -0.90 -6.25
CA LEU A 94 -5.51 -2.26 -6.67
C LEU A 94 -6.64 -2.92 -7.48
N LEU A 95 -7.90 -2.74 -7.07
CA LEU A 95 -9.07 -3.25 -7.80
C LEU A 95 -9.18 -2.63 -9.19
N ASP A 96 -8.93 -1.33 -9.29
CA ASP A 96 -8.86 -0.62 -10.56
C ASP A 96 -7.74 -1.18 -11.44
N LEU A 97 -6.53 -1.35 -10.90
CA LEU A 97 -5.40 -1.92 -11.63
C LEU A 97 -5.70 -3.32 -12.17
N LYS A 98 -6.28 -4.21 -11.34
CA LYS A 98 -6.69 -5.57 -11.73
C LYS A 98 -7.73 -5.52 -12.87
N SER A 99 -8.70 -4.63 -12.77
CA SER A 99 -9.75 -4.45 -13.79
C SER A 99 -9.19 -3.94 -15.12
N LEU A 100 -8.22 -3.04 -15.06
CA LEU A 100 -7.57 -2.48 -16.25
C LEU A 100 -6.67 -3.51 -16.94
N LEU A 101 -5.96 -4.34 -16.18
CA LEU A 101 -5.15 -5.43 -16.74
C LEU A 101 -6.00 -6.38 -17.59
N ILE A 102 -7.18 -6.76 -17.13
CA ILE A 102 -8.08 -7.64 -17.89
C ILE A 102 -8.49 -6.98 -19.22
N LYS A 103 -8.68 -5.66 -19.23
CA LYS A 103 -9.18 -4.92 -20.40
C LYS A 103 -8.09 -4.55 -21.40
N PHE A 104 -6.90 -4.22 -20.93
CA PHE A 104 -5.87 -3.55 -21.75
C PHE A 104 -4.59 -4.35 -21.92
N LEU A 105 -4.43 -5.51 -21.28
CA LEU A 105 -3.23 -6.31 -21.47
C LEU A 105 -3.23 -6.95 -22.88
N PRO A 106 -2.24 -6.65 -23.75
CA PRO A 106 -2.27 -7.08 -25.15
C PRO A 106 -2.24 -8.60 -25.29
N THR A 107 -3.18 -9.18 -26.04
CA THR A 107 -3.26 -10.63 -26.24
C THR A 107 -2.21 -11.19 -27.21
N SER A 108 -1.58 -10.31 -27.99
CA SER A 108 -0.48 -10.61 -28.91
C SER A 108 0.82 -11.02 -28.19
N GLN A 109 0.91 -10.79 -26.88
CA GLN A 109 2.11 -11.04 -26.10
C GLN A 109 2.21 -12.49 -25.59
N GLU A 110 3.45 -12.92 -25.34
CA GLU A 110 3.79 -14.21 -24.75
C GLU A 110 2.89 -14.55 -23.56
N TYR A 111 2.25 -15.72 -23.62
CA TYR A 111 1.30 -16.14 -22.59
C TYR A 111 1.96 -16.27 -21.21
N ALA A 112 3.21 -16.72 -21.16
CA ALA A 112 3.99 -16.81 -19.93
C ALA A 112 4.18 -15.44 -19.27
N LEU A 113 4.51 -14.40 -20.05
CA LEU A 113 4.76 -13.06 -19.54
C LEU A 113 3.47 -12.39 -19.06
N ARG A 114 2.36 -12.56 -19.79
CA ARG A 114 1.03 -12.11 -19.34
C ARG A 114 0.61 -12.76 -18.03
N ARG A 115 0.74 -14.09 -17.96
CA ARG A 115 0.42 -14.86 -16.74
C ARG A 115 1.25 -14.37 -15.56
N LYS A 116 2.55 -14.15 -15.76
CA LYS A 116 3.45 -13.62 -14.73
C LYS A 116 2.94 -12.29 -14.17
N ILE A 117 2.58 -11.33 -15.02
CA ILE A 117 2.03 -10.04 -14.57
C ILE A 117 0.78 -10.22 -13.70
N PHE A 118 -0.17 -11.06 -14.13
CA PHE A 118 -1.38 -11.32 -13.35
C PHE A 118 -1.07 -11.95 -11.99
N LEU A 119 -0.17 -12.94 -11.95
CA LEU A 119 0.22 -13.61 -10.71
C LEU A 119 0.95 -12.66 -9.77
N ASP A 120 1.94 -11.91 -10.28
CA ASP A 120 2.71 -10.98 -9.46
C ASP A 120 1.81 -9.90 -8.84
N ILE A 121 0.84 -9.35 -9.59
CA ILE A 121 -0.10 -8.35 -9.08
C ILE A 121 -1.13 -8.96 -8.13
N ALA A 122 -1.56 -10.21 -8.36
CA ALA A 122 -2.43 -10.91 -7.44
C ALA A 122 -1.73 -11.15 -6.10
N THR A 123 -0.50 -11.67 -6.12
CA THR A 123 0.33 -11.90 -4.92
C THR A 123 0.62 -10.60 -4.17
N LEU A 124 1.05 -9.55 -4.88
CA LEU A 124 1.26 -8.22 -4.31
C LEU A 124 0.01 -7.73 -3.56
N GLY A 125 -1.14 -7.93 -4.18
CA GLY A 125 -2.42 -7.54 -3.60
C GLY A 125 -2.83 -8.34 -2.37
N GLU A 126 -2.57 -9.64 -2.36
CA GLU A 126 -2.81 -10.51 -1.20
C GLU A 126 -1.93 -10.07 -0.02
N ASP A 127 -0.64 -9.84 -0.27
CA ASP A 127 0.31 -9.42 0.75
C ASP A 127 -0.09 -8.06 1.35
N LEU A 128 -0.56 -7.10 0.53
CA LEU A 128 -1.04 -5.80 1.00
C LEU A 128 -2.35 -5.92 1.78
N ASN A 129 -3.26 -6.79 1.37
CA ASN A 129 -4.50 -7.04 2.12
C ASN A 129 -4.21 -7.68 3.49
N ILE A 130 -3.24 -8.59 3.57
CA ILE A 130 -2.80 -9.14 4.85
C ILE A 130 -2.17 -8.05 5.72
N HIS A 131 -1.34 -7.18 5.13
CA HIS A 131 -0.74 -6.01 5.79
C HIS A 131 -1.82 -5.10 6.41
N THR A 132 -2.77 -4.62 5.61
CA THR A 132 -3.85 -3.73 6.10
C THR A 132 -4.77 -4.43 7.08
N CYS A 133 -5.04 -5.72 6.91
CA CYS A 133 -5.83 -6.53 7.85
C CYS A 133 -5.20 -6.59 9.24
N ILE A 134 -3.89 -6.82 9.33
CA ILE A 134 -3.17 -6.81 10.62
C ILE A 134 -3.28 -5.43 11.27
N GLU A 135 -3.15 -4.37 10.49
CA GLU A 135 -3.22 -3.00 10.99
C GLU A 135 -4.62 -2.64 11.49
N ASP A 136 -5.66 -2.91 10.69
CA ASP A 136 -7.04 -2.60 10.99
C ASP A 136 -7.64 -3.43 12.12
N GLN A 137 -7.28 -4.72 12.19
CA GLN A 137 -7.89 -5.63 13.17
C GLN A 137 -7.10 -5.74 14.47
N ILE A 138 -5.79 -5.43 14.45
CA ILE A 138 -4.92 -5.64 15.61
C ILE A 138 -4.29 -4.31 16.04
N LEU A 139 -3.48 -3.68 15.18
CA LEU A 139 -2.68 -2.52 15.59
C LEU A 139 -3.56 -1.33 15.98
N ILE A 140 -4.48 -0.91 15.11
CA ILE A 140 -5.35 0.25 15.32
C ILE A 140 -6.19 0.08 16.61
N PRO A 141 -6.92 -1.04 16.82
CA PRO A 141 -7.68 -1.23 18.06
C PRO A 141 -6.83 -1.22 19.34
N LEU A 142 -5.60 -1.74 19.29
CA LEU A 142 -4.69 -1.69 20.43
C LEU A 142 -4.29 -0.24 20.75
N VAL A 143 -3.95 0.53 19.73
CA VAL A 143 -3.57 1.95 19.87
C VAL A 143 -4.74 2.78 20.39
N GLU A 144 -5.96 2.58 19.86
CA GLU A 144 -7.17 3.26 20.36
C GLU A 144 -7.40 3.03 21.86
N ARG A 145 -7.13 1.81 22.34
CA ARG A 145 -7.27 1.48 23.77
C ARG A 145 -6.22 2.19 24.62
N GLU A 146 -4.98 2.31 24.14
CA GLU A 146 -3.94 3.05 24.85
C GLU A 146 -4.21 4.56 24.82
N GLU A 147 -4.71 5.11 23.69
CA GLU A 147 -5.19 6.49 23.61
C GLU A 147 -6.24 6.77 24.69
N GLN A 148 -7.23 5.89 24.87
CA GLN A 148 -8.26 6.06 25.92
C GLN A 148 -7.67 6.14 27.34
N ARG A 149 -6.54 5.50 27.62
CA ARG A 149 -5.86 5.60 28.93
C ARG A 149 -5.20 6.95 29.15
N TRP A 150 -4.76 7.62 28.08
CA TRP A 150 -4.15 8.95 28.10
C TRP A 150 -5.15 10.09 28.30
N TYR A 151 -6.43 9.84 28.03
CA TYR A 151 -7.52 10.79 28.21
C TYR A 151 -8.31 10.59 29.52
N LYS A 152 -7.96 9.59 30.34
CA LYS A 152 -8.45 9.45 31.72
C LYS A 152 -7.59 10.27 32.68
#